data_AF-B5FE43-F1
#
_entry.id   AF-B5FE43-F1
#
_cell.length_a   1.000
_cell.length_b   1.000
_cell.length_c   1.000
_cell.angle_alpha   90.00
_cell.angle_beta   90.00
_cell.angle_gamma   90.00
#
_symmetry.space_group_name_H-M   'P 1'
#
loop_
_entity.id
_entity.type
_entity.pdbx_description
1 polymer ?
#
loop_
_entity_poly.entity_id
_entity_poly.type
_entity_poly.pdbx_seq_one_letter_code
_entity_poly.pdbx_strand_id
1 'polypeptide(L)'
;MIKKILILSTVLMVAACTPKEDVPDFKAFKDVKEKKAAFFNFMYPAVIAENARVKEERAFIESLVIKNDNDTALSSKELEKATELSKAYKEKLTDEGITAEWLNNMLVKVDYIPAPLVLSQGANESAWGTSRFAREANNYFGQWCYTKGCGVVPSKRNEGAAHEVAKFDSSQEAVHAYFMNVNRNNAYADLRKIRMELHASPQNLTPEQEANVLANGLIRYSERGEAYVEEIQAMIRHNSQYWR
;
A
#
# COMPACT_ATOMS: atom_id res chain seq x y z
N MET A 1 37.14 52.44 6.98
CA MET A 1 36.35 52.00 5.81
C MET A 1 36.25 50.48 5.82
N ILE A 2 35.10 49.90 6.18
CA ILE A 2 34.81 48.48 5.93
C ILE A 2 33.35 48.41 5.51
N LYS A 3 33.10 48.14 4.22
CA LYS A 3 31.76 47.95 3.66
C LYS A 3 31.25 46.56 4.06
N LYS A 4 30.14 46.50 4.80
CA LYS A 4 29.39 45.25 5.00
C LYS A 4 28.67 44.90 3.70
N ILE A 5 29.01 43.75 3.11
CA ILE A 5 28.29 43.15 1.99
C ILE A 5 27.16 42.30 2.58
N LEU A 6 25.92 42.68 2.29
CA LEU A 6 24.73 41.93 2.63
C LEU A 6 24.46 40.93 1.50
N ILE A 7 24.68 39.65 1.74
CA ILE A 7 24.37 38.59 0.77
C ILE A 7 22.89 38.23 0.95
N LEU A 8 22.06 38.70 0.02
CA LEU A 8 20.65 38.33 -0.04
C LEU A 8 20.57 36.92 -0.67
N SER A 9 20.35 35.90 0.16
CA SER A 9 20.16 34.52 -0.31
C SER A 9 18.74 34.37 -0.83
N THR A 10 18.57 34.40 -2.16
CA THR A 10 17.31 34.05 -2.82
C THR A 10 17.10 32.55 -2.76
N VAL A 11 16.16 32.11 -1.92
CA VAL A 11 15.65 30.74 -1.92
C VAL A 11 14.78 30.58 -3.17
N LEU A 12 15.29 29.85 -4.16
CA LEU A 12 14.54 29.47 -5.34
C LEU A 12 13.61 28.29 -4.95
N MET A 13 12.34 28.58 -4.68
CA MET A 13 11.31 27.54 -4.57
C MET A 13 11.09 26.95 -5.97
N VAL A 14 11.77 25.84 -6.26
CA VAL A 14 11.43 25.01 -7.41
C VAL A 14 10.17 24.25 -7.03
N ALA A 15 9.02 24.71 -7.50
CA ALA A 15 7.81 23.90 -7.52
C ALA A 15 8.09 22.68 -8.41
N ALA A 16 8.31 21.52 -7.79
CA ALA A 16 8.45 20.27 -8.52
C ALA A 16 7.10 19.95 -9.16
N CYS A 17 6.96 20.30 -10.45
CA CYS A 17 5.84 19.83 -11.25
C CYS A 17 6.08 18.34 -11.49
N THR A 18 5.44 17.47 -10.71
CA THR A 18 5.45 16.04 -10.98
C THR A 18 4.88 15.83 -12.38
N PRO A 19 5.63 15.17 -13.30
CA PRO A 19 5.11 14.91 -14.63
C PRO A 19 3.83 14.09 -14.50
N LYS A 20 2.80 14.49 -15.25
CA LYS A 20 1.53 13.78 -15.32
C LYS A 20 1.81 12.35 -15.78
N GLU A 21 1.41 11.38 -14.96
CA GLU A 21 1.59 9.95 -15.24
C GLU A 21 0.94 9.58 -16.58
N ASP A 22 1.67 8.82 -17.41
CA ASP A 22 1.19 8.34 -18.70
C ASP A 22 0.34 7.08 -18.51
N VAL A 23 -0.95 7.28 -18.21
CA VAL A 23 -1.91 6.20 -17.95
C VAL A 23 -2.44 5.66 -19.30
N PRO A 24 -2.29 4.35 -19.60
CA PRO A 24 -2.85 3.77 -20.81
C PRO A 24 -4.37 3.92 -20.88
N ASP A 25 -4.92 4.19 -22.07
CA ASP A 25 -6.36 4.09 -22.27
C ASP A 25 -6.78 2.61 -22.36
N PHE A 26 -7.00 2.01 -21.20
CA PHE A 26 -7.39 0.60 -21.09
C PHE A 26 -8.69 0.25 -21.84
N LYS A 27 -9.54 1.25 -22.17
CA LYS A 27 -10.77 1.02 -22.95
C LYS A 27 -10.50 0.88 -24.43
N ALA A 28 -9.37 1.36 -24.94
CA ALA A 28 -9.03 1.29 -26.35
C ALA A 28 -8.58 -0.12 -26.80
N PHE A 29 -8.19 -0.99 -25.85
CA PHE A 29 -7.77 -2.35 -26.15
C PHE A 29 -8.94 -3.24 -26.57
N LYS A 30 -8.80 -3.88 -27.75
CA LYS A 30 -9.76 -4.86 -28.27
C LYS A 30 -9.44 -6.29 -27.81
N ASP A 31 -8.15 -6.62 -27.72
CA ASP A 31 -7.70 -7.91 -27.21
C ASP A 31 -7.60 -7.90 -25.68
N VAL A 32 -8.22 -8.89 -25.04
CA VAL A 32 -8.26 -8.99 -23.57
C VAL A 32 -6.88 -9.27 -22.99
N LYS A 33 -6.05 -10.10 -23.64
CA LYS A 33 -4.69 -10.42 -23.17
C LYS A 33 -3.78 -9.20 -23.24
N GLU A 34 -3.89 -8.41 -24.30
CA GLU A 34 -3.15 -7.15 -24.44
C GLU A 34 -3.56 -6.15 -23.34
N LYS A 35 -4.87 -6.01 -23.07
CA LYS A 35 -5.37 -5.16 -21.99
C LYS A 35 -4.82 -5.58 -20.62
N LYS A 36 -4.84 -6.89 -20.32
CA LYS A 36 -4.29 -7.43 -19.07
C LYS A 36 -2.79 -7.14 -18.95
N ALA A 37 -2.04 -7.36 -20.02
CA ALA A 37 -0.61 -7.09 -20.06
C ALA A 37 -0.31 -5.60 -19.82
N ALA A 38 -1.04 -4.71 -20.50
CA ALA A 38 -0.91 -3.27 -20.32
C ALA A 38 -1.22 -2.84 -18.88
N PHE A 39 -2.28 -3.38 -18.28
CA PHE A 39 -2.65 -3.07 -16.89
C PHE A 39 -1.55 -3.47 -15.92
N PHE A 40 -1.03 -4.70 -16.05
CA PHE A 40 0.04 -5.17 -15.17
C PHE A 40 1.33 -4.38 -15.39
N ASN A 41 1.74 -4.12 -16.63
CA ASN A 41 2.94 -3.32 -16.91
C ASN A 41 2.84 -1.90 -16.35
N PHE A 42 1.65 -1.32 -16.34
CA PHE A 42 1.39 0.00 -15.77
C PHE A 42 1.46 0.00 -14.23
N MET A 43 0.81 -0.96 -13.57
CA MET A 43 0.73 -0.99 -12.09
C MET A 43 1.97 -1.57 -11.41
N TYR A 44 2.68 -2.50 -12.08
CA TYR A 44 3.78 -3.26 -11.48
C TYR A 44 4.91 -2.39 -10.91
N PRO A 45 5.42 -1.35 -11.60
CA PRO A 45 6.46 -0.49 -11.05
C PRO A 45 6.08 0.14 -9.72
N ALA A 46 4.85 0.63 -9.59
CA ALA A 46 4.37 1.25 -8.35
C ALA A 46 4.27 0.24 -7.20
N VAL A 47 3.83 -0.99 -7.49
CA VAL A 47 3.75 -2.09 -6.51
C VAL A 47 5.13 -2.51 -6.03
N ILE A 48 6.12 -2.61 -6.93
CA ILE A 48 7.49 -2.95 -6.56
C ILE A 48 8.16 -1.85 -5.75
N ALA A 49 7.98 -0.58 -6.16
CA ALA A 49 8.50 0.57 -5.42
C ALA A 49 7.93 0.62 -3.99
N GLU A 50 6.62 0.38 -3.83
CA GLU A 50 5.99 0.39 -2.51
C GLU A 50 6.41 -0.81 -1.66
N ASN A 51 6.57 -2.00 -2.26
CA ASN A 51 7.14 -3.15 -1.55
C ASN A 51 8.59 -2.89 -1.09
N ALA A 52 9.42 -2.23 -1.91
CA ALA A 52 10.77 -1.86 -1.52
C ALA A 52 10.76 -0.90 -0.32
N ARG A 53 9.92 0.14 -0.38
CA ARG A 53 9.73 1.10 0.73
C ARG A 53 9.36 0.38 2.04
N VAL A 54 8.36 -0.50 2.01
CA VAL A 54 7.92 -1.21 3.22
C VAL A 54 8.98 -2.20 3.73
N LYS A 55 9.75 -2.84 2.84
CA LYS A 55 10.87 -3.71 3.24
C LYS A 55 11.98 -2.93 3.95
N GLU A 56 12.28 -1.71 3.50
CA GLU A 56 13.23 -0.84 4.19
C GLU A 56 12.74 -0.40 5.58
N GLU A 57 11.44 -0.11 5.72
CA GLU A 57 10.83 0.17 7.01
C GLU A 57 10.89 -1.05 7.93
N ARG A 58 10.60 -2.24 7.39
CA ARG A 58 10.67 -3.49 8.14
C ARG A 58 12.09 -3.77 8.64
N ALA A 59 13.09 -3.68 7.76
CA ALA A 59 14.49 -3.88 8.12
C ALA A 59 14.95 -2.90 9.21
N PHE A 60 14.42 -1.67 9.19
CA PHE A 60 14.63 -0.72 10.27
C PHE A 60 14.03 -1.22 11.59
N ILE A 61 12.78 -1.69 11.62
CA ILE A 61 12.16 -2.26 12.85
C ILE A 61 12.93 -3.49 13.34
N GLU A 62 13.37 -4.38 12.45
CA GLU A 62 14.20 -5.55 12.78
C GLU A 62 15.54 -5.12 13.41
N SER A 63 16.15 -4.02 12.94
CA SER A 63 17.36 -3.48 13.57
C SER A 63 17.11 -3.00 15.01
N LEU A 64 15.91 -2.48 15.31
CA LEU A 64 15.53 -2.07 16.66
C LEU A 64 15.29 -3.27 17.59
N VAL A 65 14.78 -4.40 17.06
CA VAL A 65 14.69 -5.68 17.80
C VAL A 65 16.08 -6.12 18.25
N ILE A 66 17.05 -6.16 17.34
CA ILE A 66 18.42 -6.55 17.68
C ILE A 66 19.01 -5.64 18.77
N LYS A 67 18.73 -4.33 18.72
CA LYS A 67 19.20 -3.41 19.77
C LYS A 67 18.49 -3.61 21.10
N ASN A 68 17.18 -3.80 21.08
CA ASN A 68 16.38 -4.08 22.28
C ASN A 68 16.85 -5.36 22.97
N ASP A 69 17.11 -6.43 22.21
CA ASP A 69 17.55 -7.72 22.75
C ASP A 69 18.96 -7.69 23.34
N ASN A 70 19.79 -6.71 22.93
CA ASN A 70 21.15 -6.50 23.41
C ASN A 70 21.29 -5.32 24.37
N ASP A 71 20.17 -4.80 24.91
CA ASP A 71 20.14 -3.61 25.79
C ASP A 71 20.91 -2.40 25.24
N THR A 72 20.93 -2.25 23.91
CA THR A 72 21.67 -1.19 23.21
C THR A 72 20.81 0.06 23.05
N ALA A 73 21.32 1.19 23.53
CA ALA A 73 20.62 2.47 23.44
C ALA A 73 20.32 2.89 21.97
N LEU A 74 19.12 3.42 21.75
CA LEU A 74 18.72 3.99 20.46
C LEU A 74 19.22 5.42 20.33
N SER A 75 19.65 5.79 19.13
CA SER A 75 19.96 7.18 18.79
C SER A 75 18.69 8.01 18.64
N SER A 76 18.82 9.34 18.76
CA SER A 76 17.68 10.26 18.58
C SER A 76 17.01 10.12 17.21
N LYS A 77 17.80 9.83 16.15
CA LYS A 77 17.27 9.62 14.79
C LYS A 77 16.44 8.34 14.66
N GLU A 78 16.86 7.28 15.37
CA GLU A 78 16.10 6.03 15.41
C GLU A 78 14.80 6.21 16.18
N LEU A 79 14.83 6.93 17.29
CA LEU A 79 13.62 7.25 18.05
C LEU A 79 12.64 8.11 17.24
N GLU A 80 13.15 9.10 16.50
CA GLU A 80 12.35 9.93 15.59
C GLU A 80 11.69 9.09 14.50
N LYS A 81 12.47 8.27 13.78
CA LYS A 81 11.94 7.39 12.73
C LYS A 81 10.94 6.36 13.28
N ALA A 82 11.20 5.77 14.44
CA ALA A 82 10.26 4.86 15.09
C ALA A 82 8.94 5.56 15.48
N THR A 83 9.02 6.81 15.93
CA THR A 83 7.85 7.64 16.24
C THR A 83 7.03 7.98 15.00
N GLU A 84 7.68 8.24 13.87
CA GLU A 84 7.01 8.45 12.58
C GLU A 84 6.29 7.18 12.11
N LEU A 85 6.95 6.03 12.17
CA LEU A 85 6.36 4.74 11.78
C LEU A 85 5.20 4.34 12.71
N SER A 86 5.32 4.58 14.01
CA SER A 86 4.24 4.42 14.99
C SER A 86 2.96 5.14 14.53
N LYS A 87 3.09 6.40 14.11
CA LYS A 87 1.96 7.19 13.60
C LYS A 87 1.45 6.65 12.26
N ALA A 88 2.34 6.35 11.32
CA ALA A 88 1.99 5.88 10.00
C ALA A 88 1.21 4.55 10.04
N TYR A 89 1.64 3.60 10.86
CA TYR A 89 1.03 2.27 11.03
C TYR A 89 -0.02 2.21 12.15
N LYS A 90 -0.36 3.36 12.75
CA LYS A 90 -1.34 3.47 13.84
C LYS A 90 -1.06 2.47 14.97
N GLU A 91 0.21 2.35 15.35
CA GLU A 91 0.67 1.52 16.46
C GLU A 91 1.27 2.43 17.53
N LYS A 92 0.47 2.78 18.53
CA LYS A 92 0.78 3.85 19.48
C LYS A 92 1.98 3.46 20.36
N LEU A 93 2.98 4.35 20.43
CA LEU A 93 4.00 4.29 21.48
C LEU A 93 3.39 4.70 22.83
N THR A 94 3.61 3.89 23.86
CA THR A 94 3.25 4.20 25.24
C THR A 94 4.36 5.01 25.91
N ASP A 95 4.14 5.42 27.16
CA ASP A 95 5.17 6.10 27.95
C ASP A 95 6.38 5.20 28.26
N GLU A 96 6.22 3.88 28.08
CA GLU A 96 7.29 2.88 28.18
C GLU A 96 8.24 2.91 26.97
N GLY A 97 7.88 3.63 25.90
CA GLY A 97 8.71 3.81 24.72
C GLY A 97 8.72 2.59 23.79
N ILE A 98 9.89 2.28 23.23
CA ILE A 98 10.09 1.18 22.28
C ILE A 98 10.35 -0.09 23.08
N THR A 99 9.30 -0.88 23.31
CA THR A 99 9.36 -2.17 24.01
C THR A 99 9.39 -3.34 23.03
N ALA A 100 9.76 -4.53 23.50
CA ALA A 100 9.66 -5.76 22.72
C ALA A 100 8.22 -6.02 22.20
N GLU A 101 7.20 -5.70 23.00
CA GLU A 101 5.79 -5.82 22.58
C GLU A 101 5.47 -4.86 21.43
N TRP A 102 5.86 -3.59 21.54
CA TRP A 102 5.64 -2.62 20.47
C TRP A 102 6.36 -3.03 19.18
N LEU A 103 7.60 -3.53 19.28
CA LEU A 103 8.37 -4.03 18.14
C LEU A 103 7.69 -5.21 17.45
N ASN A 104 7.17 -6.17 18.22
CA ASN A 104 6.41 -7.30 17.69
C ASN A 104 5.14 -6.84 16.98
N ASN A 105 4.37 -5.92 17.58
CA ASN A 105 3.18 -5.37 16.94
C ASN A 105 3.51 -4.63 15.64
N MET A 106 4.63 -3.90 15.62
CA MET A 106 5.13 -3.26 14.40
C MET A 106 5.51 -4.27 13.33
N LEU A 107 6.20 -5.36 13.66
CA LEU A 107 6.56 -6.40 12.68
C LEU A 107 5.36 -7.16 12.11
N VAL A 108 4.22 -7.21 12.82
CA VAL A 108 2.95 -7.72 12.26
C VAL A 108 2.40 -6.79 11.17
N LYS A 109 2.58 -5.47 11.35
CA LYS A 109 2.02 -4.43 10.47
C LYS A 109 2.93 -4.06 9.30
N VAL A 110 4.22 -3.84 9.56
CA VAL A 110 5.21 -3.34 8.61
C VAL A 110 5.78 -4.49 7.80
N ASP A 111 5.12 -4.80 6.70
CA ASP A 111 5.55 -5.90 5.85
C ASP A 111 4.98 -5.80 4.43
N TYR A 112 5.67 -6.43 3.49
CA TYR A 112 5.36 -6.40 2.08
C TYR A 112 4.03 -7.10 1.76
N ILE A 113 3.50 -6.84 0.58
CA ILE A 113 2.32 -7.53 0.05
C ILE A 113 2.70 -8.12 -1.31
N PRO A 114 2.56 -9.45 -1.53
CA PRO A 114 2.94 -10.08 -2.78
C PRO A 114 2.30 -9.40 -3.99
N ALA A 115 3.11 -9.09 -5.01
CA ALA A 115 2.65 -8.39 -6.21
C ALA A 115 1.44 -9.09 -6.88
N PRO A 116 1.36 -10.43 -6.99
CA PRO A 116 0.18 -11.09 -7.56
C PRO A 116 -1.12 -10.77 -6.84
N LEU A 117 -1.07 -10.58 -5.50
CA LEU A 117 -2.25 -10.21 -4.70
C LEU A 117 -2.69 -8.79 -5.02
N VAL A 118 -1.76 -7.83 -4.92
CA VAL A 118 -2.03 -6.40 -5.17
C VAL A 118 -2.57 -6.18 -6.58
N LEU A 119 -1.93 -6.78 -7.59
CA LEU A 119 -2.28 -6.61 -8.99
C LEU A 119 -3.62 -7.26 -9.33
N SER A 120 -3.93 -8.43 -8.73
CA SER A 120 -5.22 -9.09 -8.93
C SER A 120 -6.36 -8.29 -8.30
N GLN A 121 -6.19 -7.76 -7.09
CA GLN A 121 -7.17 -6.86 -6.48
C GLN A 121 -7.33 -5.58 -7.29
N GLY A 122 -6.23 -4.93 -7.68
CA GLY A 122 -6.28 -3.73 -8.53
C GLY A 122 -7.02 -4.00 -9.84
N ALA A 123 -6.77 -5.13 -10.50
CA ALA A 123 -7.46 -5.51 -11.74
C ALA A 123 -8.96 -5.76 -11.50
N ASN A 124 -9.33 -6.43 -10.42
CA ASN A 124 -10.72 -6.73 -10.06
C ASN A 124 -11.50 -5.44 -9.76
N GLU A 125 -11.00 -4.63 -8.84
CA GLU A 125 -11.68 -3.41 -8.35
C GLU A 125 -11.79 -2.33 -9.44
N SER A 126 -10.80 -2.25 -10.33
CA SER A 126 -10.78 -1.25 -11.40
C SER A 126 -11.36 -1.72 -12.72
N ALA A 127 -11.85 -2.96 -12.81
CA ALA A 127 -12.20 -3.61 -14.06
C ALA A 127 -11.07 -3.47 -15.11
N TRP A 128 -9.84 -3.86 -14.74
CA TRP A 128 -8.63 -3.72 -15.54
C TRP A 128 -8.34 -2.26 -15.96
N GLY A 129 -8.50 -1.33 -15.02
CA GLY A 129 -8.26 0.11 -15.22
C GLY A 129 -9.35 0.85 -15.98
N THR A 130 -10.42 0.17 -16.42
CA THR A 130 -11.48 0.80 -17.25
C THR A 130 -12.57 1.51 -16.45
N SER A 131 -12.66 1.24 -15.14
CA SER A 131 -13.68 1.83 -14.27
C SER A 131 -13.63 3.36 -14.30
N ARG A 132 -14.76 3.99 -13.96
CA ARG A 132 -14.83 5.45 -13.87
C ARG A 132 -13.85 6.00 -12.82
N PHE A 133 -13.81 5.37 -11.65
CA PHE A 133 -12.96 5.81 -10.55
C PHE A 133 -11.47 5.61 -10.82
N ALA A 134 -11.08 4.55 -11.55
CA ALA A 134 -9.70 4.40 -11.99
C ALA A 134 -9.29 5.53 -12.93
N ARG A 135 -10.11 5.86 -13.93
CA ARG A 135 -9.79 6.88 -14.95
C ARG A 135 -9.87 8.31 -14.46
N GLU A 136 -10.83 8.63 -13.59
CA GLU A 136 -11.07 10.01 -13.13
C GLU A 136 -10.35 10.35 -11.82
N ALA A 137 -9.95 9.33 -11.05
CA ALA A 137 -9.48 9.50 -9.69
C ALA A 137 -8.26 8.64 -9.31
N ASN A 138 -7.65 7.93 -10.28
CA ASN A 138 -6.56 6.97 -10.04
C ASN A 138 -6.88 5.95 -8.94
N ASN A 139 -8.16 5.67 -8.69
CA ASN A 139 -8.57 4.76 -7.63
C ASN A 139 -8.75 3.35 -8.18
N TYR A 140 -7.64 2.62 -8.21
CA TYR A 140 -7.59 1.25 -8.74
C TYR A 140 -8.09 0.19 -7.75
N PHE A 141 -8.31 0.55 -6.49
CA PHE A 141 -8.57 -0.39 -5.40
C PHE A 141 -9.94 -0.18 -4.72
N GLY A 142 -10.75 0.75 -5.23
CA GLY A 142 -12.07 1.05 -4.65
C GLY A 142 -12.02 1.72 -3.27
N GLN A 143 -10.91 2.39 -2.94
CA GLN A 143 -10.69 2.94 -1.59
C GLN A 143 -11.67 4.08 -1.28
N TRP A 144 -12.33 4.00 -0.14
CA TRP A 144 -13.22 5.04 0.35
C TRP A 144 -12.45 6.07 1.18
N CYS A 145 -12.97 7.29 1.20
CA CYS A 145 -12.55 8.35 2.10
C CYS A 145 -13.78 9.03 2.71
N TYR A 146 -13.62 9.63 3.89
CA TYR A 146 -14.74 10.05 4.74
C TYR A 146 -14.74 11.55 5.04
N THR A 147 -13.87 12.31 4.37
CA THR A 147 -13.81 13.77 4.47
C THR A 147 -14.50 14.35 3.26
N LYS A 148 -15.47 15.27 3.42
CA LYS A 148 -16.15 15.87 2.27
C LYS A 148 -15.14 16.50 1.29
N GLY A 149 -15.23 16.13 0.01
CA GLY A 149 -14.33 16.60 -1.06
C GLY A 149 -13.01 15.85 -1.17
N CYS A 150 -12.82 14.74 -0.46
CA CYS A 150 -11.64 13.89 -0.57
C CYS A 150 -11.60 13.05 -1.86
N GLY A 151 -12.69 13.01 -2.62
CA GLY A 151 -12.76 12.15 -3.78
C GLY A 151 -13.94 12.40 -4.71
N VAL A 152 -14.37 11.33 -5.38
CA VAL A 152 -15.50 11.31 -6.32
C VAL A 152 -16.73 10.75 -5.63
N VAL A 153 -17.82 11.50 -5.64
CA VAL A 153 -19.10 11.06 -5.09
C VAL A 153 -19.69 9.94 -5.96
N PRO A 154 -20.02 8.76 -5.40
CA PRO A 154 -20.67 7.69 -6.15
C PRO A 154 -22.05 8.12 -6.65
N SER A 155 -22.36 7.83 -7.92
CA SER A 155 -23.66 8.15 -8.52
C SER A 155 -24.84 7.38 -7.91
N LYS A 156 -24.59 6.25 -7.26
CA LYS A 156 -25.57 5.41 -6.57
C LYS A 156 -25.25 5.24 -5.08
N ARG A 157 -24.92 6.35 -4.41
CA ARG A 157 -24.62 6.32 -2.98
C ARG A 157 -25.91 6.09 -2.18
N ASN A 158 -25.88 5.15 -1.23
CA ASN A 158 -26.98 4.93 -0.30
C ASN A 158 -27.33 6.23 0.44
N GLU A 159 -28.61 6.46 0.70
CA GLU A 159 -29.06 7.62 1.45
C GLU A 159 -28.41 7.63 2.85
N GLY A 160 -27.84 8.77 3.23
CA GLY A 160 -27.13 8.93 4.51
C GLY A 160 -25.65 8.51 4.53
N ALA A 161 -25.12 7.87 3.48
CA ALA A 161 -23.69 7.56 3.44
C ALA A 161 -22.84 8.83 3.23
N ALA A 162 -21.83 9.03 4.08
CA ALA A 162 -20.93 10.19 4.02
C ALA A 162 -19.63 9.93 3.23
N HIS A 163 -19.37 8.68 2.83
CA HIS A 163 -18.15 8.33 2.12
C HIS A 163 -18.14 8.80 0.66
N GLU A 164 -16.95 9.10 0.17
CA GLU A 164 -16.61 9.34 -1.23
C GLU A 164 -15.58 8.28 -1.67
N VAL A 165 -15.40 8.10 -2.98
CA VAL A 165 -14.33 7.26 -3.52
C VAL A 165 -13.07 8.11 -3.63
N ALA A 166 -12.03 7.77 -2.87
CA ALA A 166 -10.81 8.56 -2.78
C ALA A 166 -10.23 8.92 -4.15
N LYS A 167 -9.69 10.13 -4.27
CA LYS A 167 -8.94 10.57 -5.44
C LYS A 167 -7.46 10.63 -5.11
N PHE A 168 -6.65 10.13 -6.02
CA PHE A 168 -5.20 10.14 -5.93
C PHE A 168 -4.60 10.89 -7.12
N ASP A 169 -3.45 11.52 -6.91
CA ASP A 169 -2.72 12.25 -7.93
C ASP A 169 -1.98 11.31 -8.89
N SER A 170 -1.69 10.07 -8.47
CA SER A 170 -1.02 9.04 -9.28
C SER A 170 -1.37 7.61 -8.86
N SER A 171 -1.01 6.63 -9.70
CA SER A 171 -1.06 5.20 -9.37
C SER A 171 -0.17 4.86 -8.16
N GLN A 172 1.00 5.50 -8.05
CA GLN A 172 1.91 5.32 -6.90
C GLN A 172 1.23 5.70 -5.58
N GLU A 173 0.52 6.84 -5.56
CA GLU A 173 -0.20 7.27 -4.36
C GLU A 173 -1.37 6.32 -4.03
N ALA A 174 -2.09 5.84 -5.06
CA ALA A 174 -3.16 4.87 -4.87
C ALA A 174 -2.65 3.54 -4.30
N VAL A 175 -1.51 3.05 -4.80
CA VAL A 175 -0.82 1.86 -4.30
C VAL A 175 -0.33 2.09 -2.87
N HIS A 176 0.28 3.23 -2.57
CA HIS A 176 0.69 3.58 -1.20
C HIS A 176 -0.49 3.54 -0.22
N ALA A 177 -1.60 4.20 -0.57
CA ALA A 177 -2.80 4.21 0.26
C ALA A 177 -3.35 2.80 0.49
N TYR A 178 -3.35 1.96 -0.55
CA TYR A 178 -3.78 0.57 -0.47
C TYR A 178 -2.89 -0.24 0.48
N PHE A 179 -1.56 -0.12 0.35
CA PHE A 179 -0.59 -0.79 1.23
C PHE A 179 -0.80 -0.39 2.69
N MET A 180 -0.92 0.91 2.94
CA MET A 180 -1.14 1.40 4.31
C MET A 180 -2.50 0.95 4.86
N ASN A 181 -3.55 0.87 4.03
CA ASN A 181 -4.84 0.34 4.46
C ASN A 181 -4.72 -1.13 4.90
N VAL A 182 -4.16 -2.01 4.06
CA VAL A 182 -3.97 -3.43 4.38
C VAL A 182 -3.07 -3.62 5.60
N ASN A 183 -1.99 -2.84 5.70
CA ASN A 183 -1.00 -3.00 6.76
C ASN A 183 -1.42 -2.42 8.13
N ARG A 184 -2.43 -1.55 8.21
CA ARG A 184 -2.80 -0.91 9.50
C ARG A 184 -4.27 -0.99 9.90
N ASN A 185 -5.18 -1.29 8.96
CA ASN A 185 -6.60 -1.35 9.29
C ASN A 185 -6.94 -2.67 9.98
N ASN A 186 -7.73 -2.61 11.06
CA ASN A 186 -8.15 -3.79 11.82
C ASN A 186 -8.97 -4.79 11.00
N ALA A 187 -9.64 -4.32 9.94
CA ALA A 187 -10.36 -5.21 9.02
C ALA A 187 -9.47 -6.28 8.36
N TYR A 188 -8.15 -6.05 8.27
CA TYR A 188 -7.18 -6.97 7.66
C TYR A 188 -6.23 -7.59 8.68
N ALA A 189 -6.62 -7.65 9.97
CA ALA A 189 -5.81 -8.30 11.00
C ALA A 189 -5.53 -9.77 10.66
N ASP A 190 -6.52 -10.50 10.12
CA ASP A 190 -6.37 -11.91 9.73
C ASP A 190 -5.35 -12.08 8.59
N LEU A 191 -5.35 -11.18 7.59
CA LEU A 191 -4.32 -11.19 6.54
C LEU A 191 -2.92 -11.04 7.13
N ARG A 192 -2.74 -10.08 8.06
CA ARG A 192 -1.45 -9.85 8.70
C ARG A 192 -1.01 -11.02 9.59
N LYS A 193 -1.96 -11.68 10.24
CA LYS A 193 -1.71 -12.90 11.01
C LYS A 193 -1.22 -14.04 10.11
N ILE A 194 -1.93 -14.31 9.02
CA ILE A 194 -1.51 -15.31 8.02
C ILE A 194 -0.11 -15.00 7.49
N ARG A 195 0.15 -13.74 7.14
CA ARG A 195 1.48 -13.29 6.66
C ARG A 195 2.57 -13.54 7.71
N MET A 196 2.32 -13.22 8.97
CA MET A 196 3.25 -13.50 10.07
C MET A 196 3.53 -15.01 10.23
N GLU A 197 2.49 -15.86 10.12
CA GLU A 197 2.64 -17.32 10.20
C GLU A 197 3.50 -17.88 9.05
N LEU A 198 3.35 -17.33 7.83
CA LEU A 198 4.19 -17.70 6.69
C LEU A 198 5.66 -17.31 6.89
N HIS A 199 5.93 -16.16 7.52
CA HIS A 199 7.31 -15.76 7.87
C HIS A 199 7.93 -16.66 8.95
N ALA A 200 7.13 -17.11 9.92
CA ALA A 200 7.61 -17.98 11.00
C ALA A 200 7.90 -19.41 10.52
N SER A 201 7.22 -19.86 9.46
CA SER A 201 7.47 -21.15 8.82
C SER A 201 7.72 -20.92 7.33
N PRO A 202 8.91 -20.39 6.97
CA PRO A 202 9.20 -20.03 5.58
C PRO A 202 9.25 -21.31 4.75
N GLN A 203 8.14 -21.56 4.08
CA GLN A 203 8.04 -22.53 3.01
C GLN A 203 8.64 -21.88 1.76
N ASN A 204 9.24 -22.66 0.86
CA ASN A 204 9.70 -22.18 -0.45
C ASN A 204 8.48 -21.93 -1.36
N LEU A 205 7.63 -20.98 -0.98
CA LEU A 205 6.46 -20.56 -1.74
C LEU A 205 6.89 -19.63 -2.86
N THR A 206 6.31 -19.81 -4.04
CA THR A 206 6.34 -18.76 -5.06
C THR A 206 5.52 -17.55 -4.59
N PRO A 207 5.77 -16.34 -5.12
CA PRO A 207 4.93 -15.17 -4.80
C PRO A 207 3.43 -15.40 -5.06
N GLU A 208 3.08 -16.26 -6.01
CA GLU A 208 1.69 -16.63 -6.28
C GLU A 208 1.08 -17.50 -5.18
N GLN A 209 1.85 -18.46 -4.68
CA GLN A 209 1.40 -19.36 -3.62
C GLN A 209 1.20 -18.56 -2.34
N GLU A 210 2.16 -17.70 -1.99
CA GLU A 210 2.04 -16.76 -0.88
C GLU A 210 0.79 -15.87 -1.05
N ALA A 211 0.61 -15.25 -2.22
CA ALA A 211 -0.56 -14.42 -2.53
C ALA A 211 -1.89 -15.17 -2.36
N ASN A 212 -1.98 -16.42 -2.84
CA ASN A 212 -3.19 -17.24 -2.69
C ASN A 212 -3.52 -17.51 -1.22
N VAL A 213 -2.51 -17.76 -0.38
CA VAL A 213 -2.69 -18.00 1.05
C VAL A 213 -3.12 -16.71 1.76
N LEU A 214 -2.46 -15.58 1.48
CA LEU A 214 -2.81 -14.27 2.05
C LEU A 214 -4.23 -13.80 1.67
N ALA A 215 -4.71 -14.17 0.48
CA ALA A 215 -6.05 -13.80 0.02
C ALA A 215 -7.17 -14.27 0.98
N ASN A 216 -6.96 -15.35 1.76
CA ASN A 216 -7.92 -15.80 2.78
C ASN A 216 -8.17 -14.74 3.87
N GLY A 217 -7.23 -13.82 4.08
CA GLY A 217 -7.41 -12.70 5.01
C GLY A 217 -8.22 -11.51 4.47
N LEU A 218 -8.75 -11.60 3.24
CA LEU A 218 -9.47 -10.51 2.57
C LEU A 218 -11.00 -10.58 2.71
N ILE A 219 -11.55 -11.44 3.57
CA ILE A 219 -13.00 -11.61 3.76
C ILE A 219 -13.70 -10.26 3.99
N ARG A 220 -13.08 -9.35 4.76
CA ARG A 220 -13.65 -8.02 5.06
C ARG A 220 -13.35 -6.95 4.01
N TYR A 221 -12.65 -7.28 2.93
CA TYR A 221 -12.36 -6.34 1.86
C TYR A 221 -13.62 -6.02 1.04
N SER A 222 -14.51 -6.99 0.87
CA SER A 222 -15.74 -6.88 0.09
C SER A 222 -16.94 -7.37 0.89
N GLU A 223 -18.10 -6.75 0.66
CA GLU A 223 -19.39 -7.24 1.20
C GLU A 223 -19.72 -8.66 0.70
N ARG A 224 -19.07 -9.12 -0.38
CA ARG A 224 -19.20 -10.49 -0.91
C ARG A 224 -18.49 -11.55 -0.06
N GLY A 225 -17.66 -11.16 0.91
CA GLY A 225 -16.99 -12.11 1.82
C GLY A 225 -16.16 -13.16 1.07
N GLU A 226 -16.39 -14.44 1.37
CA GLU A 226 -15.64 -15.56 0.78
C GLU A 226 -15.69 -15.61 -0.75
N ALA A 227 -16.84 -15.25 -1.35
CA ALA A 227 -16.96 -15.23 -2.81
C ALA A 227 -16.02 -14.21 -3.48
N TYR A 228 -15.56 -13.20 -2.74
CA TYR A 228 -14.50 -12.29 -3.19
C TYR A 228 -13.12 -12.95 -3.10
N VAL A 229 -12.84 -13.64 -1.99
CA VAL A 229 -11.57 -14.36 -1.77
C VAL A 229 -11.34 -15.38 -2.88
N GLU A 230 -12.35 -16.19 -3.19
CA GLU A 230 -12.30 -17.21 -4.25
C GLU A 230 -12.00 -16.59 -5.63
N GLU A 231 -12.60 -15.43 -5.93
CA GLU A 231 -12.38 -14.71 -7.19
C GLU A 231 -10.94 -14.19 -7.30
N ILE A 232 -10.41 -13.58 -6.23
CA ILE A 232 -9.02 -13.11 -6.20
C ILE A 232 -8.04 -14.27 -6.36
N GLN A 233 -8.25 -15.38 -5.65
CA GLN A 233 -7.42 -16.58 -5.81
C GLN A 233 -7.49 -17.15 -7.23
N ALA A 234 -8.68 -17.18 -7.85
CA ALA A 234 -8.83 -17.60 -9.24
C ALA A 234 -8.09 -16.67 -10.21
N MET A 235 -8.13 -15.35 -10.00
CA MET A 235 -7.38 -14.39 -10.78
C MET A 235 -5.86 -14.57 -10.64
N ILE A 236 -5.36 -14.81 -9.43
CA ILE A 236 -3.93 -15.06 -9.20
C ILE A 236 -3.47 -16.29 -10.00
N ARG A 237 -4.24 -17.40 -9.94
CA ARG A 237 -3.93 -18.63 -10.67
C ARG A 237 -3.99 -18.46 -12.19
N HIS A 238 -5.03 -17.81 -12.70
CA HIS A 238 -5.26 -17.69 -14.14
C HIS A 238 -4.28 -16.72 -14.83
N ASN A 239 -3.76 -15.75 -14.08
CA ASN A 239 -2.85 -14.73 -14.61
C ASN A 239 -1.37 -15.05 -14.32
N SER A 240 -1.02 -16.31 -14.01
CA SER A 240 0.34 -16.76 -13.66
C SER A 240 1.46 -16.29 -14.61
N GLN A 241 1.14 -16.19 -15.90
CA GLN A 241 2.05 -15.71 -16.94
C GLN A 241 2.55 -14.26 -16.77
N TYR A 242 1.89 -13.45 -15.92
CA TYR A 242 2.20 -12.04 -15.74
C TYR A 242 3.04 -11.75 -14.47
N TRP A 243 3.38 -12.76 -13.68
CA TRP A 243 4.09 -12.58 -12.41
C TRP A 243 5.61 -12.76 -12.52
N ARG A 244 6.16 -12.58 -13.73
CA ARG A 244 7.57 -12.81 -14.07
C ARG A 244 8.38 -11.53 -14.03
#